data_AF-A0A3M2EXJ2-F1
#
_entry.id   AF-A0A3M2EXJ2-F1
#
_cell.length_a   1.000
_cell.length_b   1.000
_cell.length_c   1.000
_cell.angle_alpha   90.00
_cell.angle_beta   90.00
_cell.angle_gamma   90.00
#
_symmetry.space_group_name_H-M   'P 1'
#
loop_
_entity.id
_entity.type
_entity.pdbx_description
1 polymer ?
#
loop_
_entity_poly.entity_id
_entity_poly.type
_entity_poly.pdbx_seq_one_letter_code
_entity_poly.pdbx_strand_id
1 'polypeptide(L)'
;MGFAAAIYLLGNGLWANRWVRRRRWLGWLLWLVSCALVLVAGAAIENHLGTGRSILDRLTSVDAENHWIALTLYALMSVPGAASVILGQGRFWTRLALIAVALLIFVPTAFHLGSDIGTPAPAFAIAAALCGLLWLWQAVLDDDPSG
;
A
#
# COMPACT_ATOMS: atom_id res chain seq x y z
N MET A 1 4.44 4.59 -10.33
CA MET A 1 3.78 5.26 -9.18
C MET A 1 2.46 4.65 -8.74
N GLY A 2 1.49 4.45 -9.64
CA GLY A 2 0.16 3.94 -9.27
C GLY A 2 0.20 2.61 -8.50
N PHE A 3 1.05 1.66 -8.93
CA PHE A 3 1.21 0.38 -8.22
C PHE A 3 1.72 0.55 -6.78
N ALA A 4 2.74 1.38 -6.56
CA ALA A 4 3.25 1.67 -5.22
C ALA A 4 2.21 2.38 -4.34
N ALA A 5 1.43 3.32 -4.91
CA ALA A 5 0.33 3.97 -4.21
C ALA A 5 -0.77 2.99 -3.83
N ALA A 6 -1.10 2.04 -4.71
CA ALA A 6 -2.08 0.98 -4.44
C ALA A 6 -1.59 0.03 -3.33
N ILE A 7 -0.31 -0.39 -3.38
CA ILE A 7 0.32 -1.19 -2.32
C ILE A 7 0.26 -0.45 -0.98
N TYR A 8 0.62 0.84 -0.96
CA TYR A 8 0.59 1.64 0.26
C TYR A 8 -0.83 1.78 0.81
N LEU A 9 -1.81 2.04 -0.06
CA LEU A 9 -3.22 2.14 0.31
C LEU A 9 -3.75 0.82 0.89
N LEU A 10 -3.51 -0.30 0.21
CA LEU A 10 -3.98 -1.62 0.66
C LEU A 10 -3.30 -2.05 1.94
N GLY A 11 -1.96 -1.96 1.98
CA GLY A 11 -1.17 -2.33 3.15
C GLY A 11 -1.63 -1.60 4.40
N ASN A 12 -1.77 -0.27 4.34
CA ASN A 12 -2.18 0.51 5.50
C ASN A 12 -3.69 0.50 5.76
N GLY A 13 -4.52 0.46 4.72
CA GLY A 13 -5.98 0.42 4.84
C GLY A 13 -6.48 -0.86 5.51
N LEU A 14 -5.84 -2.00 5.24
CA LEU A 14 -6.17 -3.26 5.91
C LEU A 14 -5.91 -3.20 7.41
N TRP A 15 -4.83 -2.53 7.83
CA TRP A 15 -4.55 -2.32 9.26
C TRP A 15 -5.53 -1.30 9.87
N ALA A 16 -5.79 -0.19 9.20
CA ALA A 16 -6.66 0.89 9.66
C ALA A 16 -8.16 0.56 9.47
N ASN A 17 -8.60 -0.55 10.06
CA ASN A 17 -10.01 -0.92 10.13
C ASN A 17 -10.43 -1.36 11.54
N ARG A 18 -11.72 -1.16 11.84
CA ARG A 18 -12.35 -1.46 13.14
C ARG A 18 -12.24 -2.91 13.57
N TRP A 19 -12.24 -3.87 12.65
CA TRP A 19 -12.13 -5.30 13.00
C TRP A 19 -10.72 -5.63 13.47
N VAL A 20 -9.71 -5.10 12.79
CA VAL A 20 -8.29 -5.28 13.10
C VAL A 20 -7.92 -4.56 14.38
N ARG A 21 -8.52 -3.40 14.66
CA ARG A 21 -8.35 -2.73 15.96
C ARG A 21 -8.91 -3.52 17.13
N ARG A 22 -10.08 -4.15 16.98
CA ARG A 22 -10.67 -5.01 18.02
C ARG A 22 -9.94 -6.34 18.16
N ARG A 23 -9.42 -6.88 17.06
CA ARG A 23 -8.75 -8.18 16.99
C ARG A 23 -7.50 -8.08 16.12
N ARG A 24 -6.37 -7.73 16.75
CA ARG A 24 -5.08 -7.49 16.06
C ARG A 24 -4.64 -8.66 15.17
N TRP A 25 -4.96 -9.90 15.54
CA TRP A 25 -4.64 -11.08 14.74
C TRP A 25 -5.31 -11.09 13.36
N LEU A 26 -6.49 -10.47 13.22
CA LEU A 26 -7.14 -10.30 11.91
C LEU A 26 -6.30 -9.42 10.97
N GLY A 27 -5.51 -8.49 11.53
CA GLY A 27 -4.61 -7.66 10.75
C GLY A 27 -3.57 -8.50 10.03
N TRP A 28 -2.93 -9.42 10.73
CA TRP A 28 -1.98 -10.36 10.15
C TRP A 28 -2.61 -11.27 9.09
N LEU A 29 -3.81 -11.79 9.34
CA LEU A 29 -4.53 -12.61 8.37
C LEU A 29 -4.82 -11.84 7.08
N LEU A 30 -5.45 -10.66 7.20
CA LEU A 30 -5.79 -9.82 6.06
C LEU A 30 -4.53 -9.33 5.31
N TRP A 31 -3.47 -9.02 6.05
CA TRP A 31 -2.19 -8.61 5.49
C TRP A 31 -1.55 -9.73 4.68
N LEU A 32 -1.55 -10.98 5.15
CA LEU A 32 -1.04 -12.14 4.40
C LEU A 32 -1.84 -12.40 3.13
N VAL A 33 -3.17 -12.36 3.21
CA VAL A 33 -4.05 -12.53 2.04
C VAL A 33 -3.78 -11.44 1.00
N SER A 34 -3.67 -10.19 1.43
CA SER A 34 -3.34 -9.08 0.55
C SER A 34 -1.94 -9.18 -0.04
N CYS A 35 -0.97 -9.68 0.73
CA CYS A 35 0.37 -9.93 0.24
C CYS A 35 0.36 -10.92 -0.95
N ALA A 36 -0.39 -12.02 -0.83
CA ALA A 36 -0.58 -12.96 -1.94
C ALA A 36 -1.25 -12.30 -3.15
N LEU A 37 -2.27 -11.46 -2.94
CA LEU A 37 -2.95 -10.72 -4.02
C LEU A 37 -2.01 -9.74 -4.74
N VAL A 38 -1.12 -9.06 -4.00
CA VAL A 38 -0.13 -8.14 -4.58
C VAL A 38 0.86 -8.89 -5.46
N LEU A 39 1.30 -10.09 -5.06
CA LEU A 39 2.18 -10.93 -5.90
C LEU A 39 1.47 -11.34 -7.19
N VAL A 40 0.22 -11.79 -7.10
CA VAL A 40 -0.59 -12.15 -8.28
C VAL A 40 -0.79 -10.93 -9.20
N ALA A 41 -1.10 -9.76 -8.63
CA ALA A 41 -1.26 -8.53 -9.40
C ALA A 41 0.04 -8.09 -10.08
N GLY A 42 1.17 -8.17 -9.38
CA GLY A 42 2.49 -7.88 -9.94
C GLY A 42 2.83 -8.81 -11.10
N ALA A 43 2.66 -10.11 -10.92
CA ALA A 43 2.86 -11.11 -11.98
C ALA A 43 1.93 -10.88 -13.19
N ALA A 44 0.67 -10.49 -12.95
CA ALA A 44 -0.28 -10.20 -14.01
C ALA A 44 0.11 -8.95 -14.83
N ILE A 45 0.56 -7.87 -14.17
CA ILE A 45 1.05 -6.66 -14.83
C ILE A 45 2.27 -6.97 -15.68
N GLU A 46 3.23 -7.71 -15.13
CA GLU A 46 4.44 -8.10 -15.85
C GLU A 46 4.11 -8.98 -17.06
N ASN A 47 3.11 -9.84 -16.94
CA ASN A 47 2.66 -10.66 -18.04
C ASN A 47 2.00 -9.85 -19.16
N HIS A 48 1.20 -8.84 -18.81
CA HIS A 48 0.58 -7.95 -19.79
C HIS A 48 1.62 -7.07 -20.53
N LEU A 49 2.70 -6.71 -19.85
CA LEU A 49 3.79 -5.91 -20.42
C LEU A 49 4.81 -6.76 -21.21
N GLY A 50 4.71 -8.08 -21.16
CA GLY A 50 5.62 -9.00 -21.86
C GLY A 50 4.95 -9.83 -22.95
N THR A 51 5.78 -10.57 -23.69
CA THR A 51 5.35 -11.44 -24.80
C THR A 51 4.63 -12.70 -24.30
N GLY A 52 3.30 -12.61 -24.11
CA GLY A 52 2.32 -13.67 -24.37
C GLY A 52 2.46 -15.03 -23.67
N ARG A 53 3.10 -15.14 -22.50
CA ARG A 53 3.10 -16.40 -21.70
C ARG A 53 1.92 -16.43 -20.72
N SER A 54 1.57 -17.61 -20.20
CA SER A 54 0.47 -17.73 -19.23
C SER A 54 0.88 -17.15 -17.86
N ILE A 55 -0.08 -16.61 -17.10
CA ILE A 55 0.17 -16.02 -15.76
C ILE A 55 0.77 -17.06 -14.79
N LEU A 56 0.38 -18.33 -14.94
CA LEU A 56 0.88 -19.45 -14.12
C LEU A 56 2.34 -19.80 -14.43
N ASP A 57 2.74 -19.75 -15.71
CA ASP A 57 4.13 -19.98 -16.08
C ASP A 57 5.03 -18.88 -15.54
N ARG A 58 4.57 -17.62 -15.53
CA ARG A 58 5.33 -16.53 -14.90
C ARG A 58 5.37 -16.62 -13.38
N LEU A 59 4.29 -16.98 -12.71
CA LEU A 59 4.34 -17.16 -11.24
C LEU A 59 5.36 -18.22 -10.81
N THR A 60 5.67 -19.18 -11.68
CA THR A 60 6.69 -20.23 -11.44
C THR A 60 8.05 -19.93 -12.07
N SER A 61 8.13 -19.06 -13.10
CA SER A 61 9.36 -18.74 -13.84
C SER A 61 9.88 -17.32 -13.65
N VAL A 62 9.14 -16.42 -13.00
CA VAL A 62 9.59 -15.05 -12.69
C VAL A 62 10.74 -15.17 -11.70
N ASP A 63 11.78 -14.37 -11.92
CA ASP A 63 12.92 -14.25 -11.01
C ASP A 63 12.40 -14.08 -9.59
N ALA A 64 12.70 -15.05 -8.72
CA ALA A 64 12.27 -15.05 -7.32
C ALA A 64 12.64 -13.73 -6.62
N GLU A 65 13.70 -13.06 -7.12
CA GLU A 65 14.13 -11.72 -6.76
C GLU A 65 13.02 -10.66 -6.93
N ASN A 66 12.31 -10.61 -8.05
CA ASN A 66 11.26 -9.60 -8.30
C ASN A 66 10.09 -9.76 -7.34
N HIS A 67 9.67 -11.01 -7.08
CA HIS A 67 8.64 -11.30 -6.08
C HIS A 67 9.10 -10.89 -4.68
N TRP A 68 10.36 -11.14 -4.34
CA TRP A 68 10.93 -10.78 -3.05
C TRP A 68 11.01 -9.26 -2.86
N ILE A 69 11.38 -8.52 -3.90
CA ILE A 69 11.37 -7.04 -3.90
C ILE A 69 9.93 -6.53 -3.70
N ALA A 70 8.95 -7.05 -4.43
CA ALA A 70 7.56 -6.64 -4.28
C ALA A 70 7.02 -6.93 -2.86
N LEU A 71 7.36 -8.09 -2.30
CA LEU A 71 6.96 -8.51 -0.96
C LEU A 71 7.59 -7.63 0.13
N THR A 72 8.89 -7.36 0.03
CA THR A 72 9.61 -6.52 0.99
C THR A 72 9.15 -5.07 0.92
N LEU A 73 8.89 -4.53 -0.28
CA LEU A 73 8.27 -3.22 -0.46
C LEU A 73 6.88 -3.17 0.17
N TYR A 74 6.04 -4.17 -0.09
CA TYR A 74 4.71 -4.26 0.51
C TYR A 74 4.77 -4.29 2.05
N ALA A 75 5.67 -5.09 2.60
CA ALA A 75 5.89 -5.17 4.04
C ALA A 75 6.30 -3.82 4.63
N LEU A 76 7.33 -3.18 4.07
CA LEU A 76 7.83 -1.87 4.52
C LEU A 76 6.75 -0.79 4.42
N MET A 77 6.00 -0.74 3.32
CA MET A 77 4.96 0.25 3.10
C MET A 77 3.79 0.10 4.08
N SER A 78 3.53 -1.11 4.59
CA SER A 78 2.45 -1.39 5.55
C SER A 78 2.80 -1.08 7.01
N VAL A 79 4.07 -0.82 7.33
CA VAL A 79 4.56 -0.60 8.70
C VAL A 79 3.83 0.52 9.43
N PRO A 80 3.57 1.72 8.85
CA PRO A 80 2.92 2.80 9.58
C PRO A 80 1.54 2.41 10.13
N GLY A 81 0.72 1.72 9.32
CA GLY A 81 -0.59 1.22 9.71
C GLY A 81 -0.49 0.09 10.73
N ALA A 82 0.39 -0.88 10.49
CA ALA A 82 0.62 -1.99 11.42
C ALA A 82 1.06 -1.49 12.80
N ALA A 83 2.06 -0.62 12.84
CA ALA A 83 2.58 -0.03 14.08
C ALA A 83 1.48 0.75 14.82
N SER A 84 0.68 1.55 14.11
CA SER A 84 -0.40 2.32 14.72
C SER A 84 -1.42 1.43 15.44
N VAL A 85 -1.75 0.26 14.88
CA VAL A 85 -2.72 -0.65 15.48
C VAL A 85 -2.09 -1.52 16.59
N ILE A 86 -0.89 -2.04 16.36
CA ILE A 86 -0.18 -2.88 17.33
C ILE A 86 0.12 -2.10 18.60
N LEU A 87 0.54 -0.83 18.46
CA LEU A 87 0.81 0.07 19.58
C LEU A 87 -0.46 0.68 20.19
N GLY A 88 -1.64 0.42 19.61
CA GLY A 88 -2.91 0.95 20.13
C GLY A 88 -3.00 2.46 20.04
N GLN A 89 -2.46 3.07 18.99
CA GLN A 89 -2.51 4.52 18.80
C GLN A 89 -3.94 4.97 18.51
N GLY A 90 -4.32 6.14 19.05
CA GLY A 90 -5.62 6.76 18.79
C GLY A 90 -5.82 7.07 17.30
N ARG A 91 -7.08 7.28 16.91
CA ARG A 91 -7.46 7.53 15.51
C ARG A 91 -6.68 8.71 14.91
N PHE A 92 -6.59 9.83 15.61
CA PHE A 92 -5.86 11.02 15.17
C PHE A 92 -4.40 10.72 14.80
N TRP A 93 -3.68 10.02 15.69
CA TRP A 93 -2.28 9.66 15.48
C TRP A 93 -2.09 8.67 14.35
N THR A 94 -3.02 7.72 14.19
CA THR A 94 -3.01 6.79 13.06
C THR A 94 -3.19 7.54 11.74
N ARG A 95 -4.12 8.51 11.69
CA ARG A 95 -4.33 9.33 10.49
C ARG A 95 -3.07 10.10 10.12
N LEU A 96 -2.47 10.73 11.11
CA LEU A 96 -1.25 11.51 10.93
C LEU A 96 -0.11 10.62 10.44
N ALA A 97 0.10 9.44 11.05
CA ALA A 97 1.16 8.52 10.66
C ALA A 97 1.02 8.04 9.21
N LEU A 98 -0.21 7.76 8.76
CA LEU A 98 -0.48 7.31 7.40
C LEU A 98 -0.36 8.45 6.38
N ILE A 99 -0.95 9.62 6.65
CA ILE A 99 -0.94 10.74 5.71
C ILE A 99 0.46 11.36 5.63
N ALA A 100 1.15 11.53 6.76
CA ALA A 100 2.48 12.13 6.78
C ALA A 100 3.49 11.29 6.00
N VAL A 101 3.49 9.96 6.18
CA VAL A 101 4.37 9.07 5.41
C VAL A 101 4.01 9.06 3.93
N ALA A 102 2.71 9.07 3.58
CA ALA A 102 2.28 9.19 2.18
C ALA A 102 2.81 10.48 1.54
N LEU A 103 2.71 11.61 2.23
CA LEU A 103 3.25 12.89 1.73
C LEU A 103 4.78 12.84 1.59
N LEU A 104 5.48 12.33 2.60
CA LEU A 104 6.95 12.29 2.65
C LEU A 104 7.54 11.40 1.55
N ILE A 105 6.85 10.33 1.16
CA ILE A 105 7.31 9.42 0.11
C ILE A 105 6.84 9.89 -1.27
N PHE A 106 5.53 10.13 -1.44
CA PHE A 106 4.97 10.29 -2.78
C PHE A 106 5.15 11.70 -3.35
N VAL A 107 5.27 12.75 -2.53
CA VAL A 107 5.52 14.11 -3.04
C VAL A 107 6.93 14.25 -3.64
N PRO A 108 8.03 13.85 -2.97
CA PRO A 108 9.36 13.92 -3.58
C PRO A 108 9.49 13.03 -4.81
N THR A 109 8.92 11.82 -4.74
CA THR A 109 8.91 10.91 -5.90
C THR A 109 8.14 11.54 -7.07
N ALA A 110 7.10 12.33 -6.79
CA ALA A 110 6.32 13.00 -7.83
C ALA A 110 7.11 14.09 -8.54
N PHE A 111 7.94 14.83 -7.80
CA PHE A 111 8.88 15.77 -8.40
C PHE A 111 9.94 15.07 -9.27
N HIS A 112 10.46 13.94 -8.80
CA HIS A 112 11.50 13.21 -9.53
C HIS A 112 10.99 12.59 -10.85
N LEU A 113 9.74 12.14 -10.89
CA LEU A 113 9.13 11.64 -12.13
C LEU A 113 8.57 12.76 -13.01
N GLY A 114 8.12 13.86 -12.39
CA GLY A 114 7.60 15.03 -13.09
C GLY A 114 8.68 15.80 -13.86
N SER A 115 9.94 15.75 -13.40
CA SER A 115 11.07 16.36 -14.12
C SER A 115 11.32 15.71 -15.48
N ASP A 116 10.99 14.43 -15.66
CA ASP A 116 11.15 13.73 -16.94
C ASP A 116 9.97 13.95 -17.91
N ILE A 117 8.78 14.26 -17.40
CA ILE A 117 7.52 14.36 -18.17
C ILE A 117 7.14 15.83 -18.47
N GLY A 118 7.97 16.80 -18.04
CA GLY A 118 7.80 18.22 -18.32
C GLY A 118 6.76 18.95 -17.46
N THR A 119 5.91 18.25 -16.71
CA THR A 119 5.04 18.84 -15.68
C THR A 119 4.83 17.89 -14.49
N PRO A 120 4.87 18.37 -13.23
CA PRO A 120 4.67 17.53 -12.04
C PRO A 120 3.19 17.26 -11.70
N ALA A 121 2.25 17.89 -12.43
CA ALA A 121 0.81 17.83 -12.17
C ALA A 121 0.22 16.40 -12.04
N PRO A 122 0.48 15.44 -12.95
CA PRO A 122 -0.12 14.11 -12.84
C PRO A 122 0.40 13.32 -11.62
N ALA A 123 1.66 13.52 -11.24
CA ALA A 123 2.23 12.84 -10.09
C ALA A 123 1.71 13.41 -8.77
N PHE A 124 1.48 14.72 -8.70
CA PHE A 124 0.75 15.35 -7.58
C PHE A 124 -0.70 14.87 -7.48
N ALA A 125 -1.38 14.68 -8.61
CA ALA A 125 -2.74 14.15 -8.61
C ALA A 125 -2.81 12.75 -7.98
N ILE A 126 -1.81 11.88 -8.25
CA ILE A 126 -1.72 10.55 -7.63
C ILE A 126 -1.47 10.66 -6.12
N ALA A 127 -0.55 11.53 -5.68
CA ALA A 127 -0.28 11.72 -4.25
C ALA A 127 -1.51 12.27 -3.51
N ALA A 128 -2.20 13.26 -4.09
CA ALA A 128 -3.42 13.82 -3.54
C ALA A 128 -4.56 12.78 -3.48
N ALA A 129 -4.73 11.99 -4.55
CA ALA A 129 -5.71 10.91 -4.60
C ALA A 129 -5.43 9.84 -3.54
N LEU A 130 -4.17 9.45 -3.36
CA LEU A 130 -3.75 8.51 -2.32
C LEU A 130 -4.10 9.02 -0.92
N CYS A 131 -3.74 10.25 -0.60
CA CYS A 131 -4.06 10.87 0.69
C CYS A 131 -5.58 10.97 0.92
N GLY A 132 -6.33 11.37 -0.11
CA GLY A 132 -7.80 11.45 -0.05
C GLY A 132 -8.44 10.08 0.17
N LEU A 133 -7.98 9.04 -0.52
CA LEU A 133 -8.46 7.67 -0.36
C LEU A 133 -8.13 7.11 1.03
N LEU A 134 -6.91 7.33 1.53
CA LEU A 134 -6.53 6.92 2.89
C LEU A 134 -7.40 7.62 3.95
N TRP A 135 -7.63 8.92 3.76
CA TRP A 135 -8.48 9.69 4.66
C TRP A 135 -9.91 9.16 4.65
N LEU A 136 -10.49 8.94 3.46
CA LEU A 136 -11.84 8.39 3.30
C LEU A 136 -11.94 6.99 3.92
N TRP A 137 -10.94 6.14 3.66
CA TRP A 137 -10.86 4.81 4.23
C TRP A 137 -10.90 4.86 5.76
N GLN A 138 -10.09 5.71 6.37
CA GLN A 138 -10.06 5.90 7.82
C GLN A 138 -11.30 6.61 8.38
N ALA A 139 -12.01 7.38 7.58
CA ALA A 139 -13.27 7.99 7.98
C ALA A 139 -14.39 6.94 8.07
N VAL A 140 -14.39 5.96 7.17
CA VAL A 140 -15.46 4.96 7.04
C VAL A 140 -15.18 3.71 7.90
N LEU A 141 -13.92 3.29 7.99
CA LEU A 141 -13.57 1.97 8.52
C LEU A 141 -12.77 2.00 9.81
N ASP A 142 -12.13 3.11 10.18
CA ASP A 142 -11.26 3.18 11.36
C ASP A 142 -12.04 3.54 12.63
N ASP A 143 -11.68 2.97 13.77
CA ASP A 143 -12.28 3.24 15.09
C ASP A 143 -11.19 3.60 16.12
N ASP A 144 -11.56 4.20 17.24
CA ASP A 144 -10.59 4.32 18.34
C ASP A 144 -10.32 2.93 18.94
N PRO A 145 -9.10 2.68 19.45
CA PRO A 145 -8.80 1.45 20.16
C PRO A 145 -9.77 1.30 21.33
N SER A 146 -10.48 0.17 21.39
CA SER A 146 -11.33 -0.15 22.54
C SER A 146 -10.44 -0.29 23.77
N GLY A 147 -10.58 0.66 24.70
CA GLY A 147 -10.04 0.55 26.05
C GLY A 147 -10.66 -0.60 26.82
#